data_AF-A0A973R0Q8-F1
#
_entry.id   AF-A0A973R0Q8-F1
#
_cell.length_a   1.000
_cell.length_b   1.000
_cell.length_c   1.000
_cell.angle_alpha   90.00
_cell.angle_beta   90.00
_cell.angle_gamma   90.00
#
_symmetry.space_group_name_H-M   'P 1'
#
loop_
_entity.id
_entity.type
_entity.pdbx_description
1 polymer ?
#
loop_
_entity_poly.entity_id
_entity_poly.type
_entity_poly.pdbx_seq_one_letter_code
_entity_poly.pdbx_strand_id
1 'polypeptide(L)'
;VVFLLGMGGQAWEQTVPERVVLTLLGGALAMLAYVVFPAWETPRLPGRLADWLAANGRYAAAVLRNYAEPTREHHADMRRALLASREARAAWQEAYDRARQEPVRPRGLTSREAQEAQEALKGFGRAAMLMESHVPRADSRVVPEAERFAEALEADTAQAAVDVREHRNPDWGRVEEALHAWEGAAGDRSPVVRREAELQKQALEDLATAVSRTPLERDVGSAREEQRVRAAAAAEGDGSGPARRCR
;
A
#
# COMPACT_ATOMS: atom_id res chain seq x y z
N VAL A 1 -40.20 -66.96 12.53
CA VAL A 1 -40.13 -66.34 13.87
C VAL A 1 -39.84 -64.87 13.68
N VAL A 2 -40.92 -64.09 13.70
CA VAL A 2 -40.91 -62.66 14.02
C VAL A 2 -40.51 -62.57 15.51
N PHE A 3 -39.84 -61.48 15.93
CA PHE A 3 -38.95 -61.33 17.11
C PHE A 3 -37.49 -61.56 16.68
N LEU A 4 -36.74 -60.53 16.29
CA LEU A 4 -36.22 -59.50 17.20
C LEU A 4 -36.26 -58.10 16.58
N LEU A 5 -37.46 -57.50 16.50
CA LEU A 5 -37.58 -56.03 16.56
C LEU A 5 -37.55 -55.64 18.04
N GLY A 6 -36.43 -55.98 18.69
CA GLY A 6 -36.17 -55.63 20.08
C GLY A 6 -35.93 -54.13 20.19
N MET A 7 -36.69 -53.48 21.07
CA MET A 7 -36.35 -52.18 21.65
C MET A 7 -36.03 -51.03 20.67
N GLY A 8 -36.87 -50.81 19.65
CA GLY A 8 -36.76 -49.64 18.76
C GLY A 8 -37.70 -48.48 19.10
N GLY A 9 -38.41 -48.53 20.22
CA GLY A 9 -39.71 -47.85 20.34
C GLY A 9 -39.79 -46.48 21.03
N GLN A 10 -38.73 -45.93 21.62
CA GLN A 10 -38.85 -44.72 22.48
C GLN A 10 -37.73 -43.67 22.33
N ALA A 11 -37.16 -43.47 21.14
CA ALA A 11 -36.22 -42.36 20.92
C ALA A 11 -36.07 -41.84 19.47
N TRP A 12 -36.68 -42.46 18.46
CA TRP A 12 -36.39 -42.10 17.07
C TRP A 12 -36.97 -40.74 16.65
N GLU A 13 -38.14 -40.37 17.17
CA GLU A 13 -38.79 -39.08 16.90
C GLU A 13 -38.08 -37.89 17.57
N GLN A 14 -37.27 -38.11 18.63
CA GLN A 14 -36.59 -37.03 19.37
C GLN A 14 -35.13 -36.84 18.96
N THR A 15 -34.42 -37.92 18.59
CA THR A 15 -32.97 -37.81 18.31
C THR A 15 -32.67 -37.26 16.92
N VAL A 16 -33.57 -37.44 15.94
CA VAL A 16 -33.40 -36.93 14.57
C VAL A 16 -33.56 -35.41 14.50
N PRO A 17 -34.61 -34.78 15.05
CA PRO A 17 -34.73 -33.32 15.00
C PRO A 17 -33.61 -32.63 15.77
N GLU A 18 -33.16 -33.17 16.91
CA GLU A 18 -32.01 -32.62 17.64
C GLU A 18 -30.74 -32.60 16.78
N ARG A 19 -30.45 -33.67 16.03
CA ARG A 19 -29.29 -33.74 15.12
C ARG A 19 -29.41 -32.76 13.95
N VAL A 20 -30.60 -32.61 13.40
CA VAL A 20 -30.87 -31.63 12.33
C VAL A 20 -30.69 -30.20 12.84
N VAL A 21 -31.21 -29.89 14.03
CA VAL A 21 -31.05 -28.58 14.67
C VAL A 21 -29.58 -28.29 14.96
N LEU A 22 -28.82 -29.25 15.51
CA LEU A 22 -27.38 -29.09 15.78
C LEU A 22 -26.57 -28.85 14.49
N THR A 23 -26.95 -29.51 13.39
CA THR A 23 -26.29 -29.33 12.09
C THR A 23 -26.63 -27.99 11.45
N LEU A 24 -27.89 -27.55 11.57
CA LEU A 24 -28.31 -26.23 11.12
C LEU A 24 -27.66 -25.11 11.95
N LEU A 25 -27.54 -25.29 13.26
CA LEU A 25 -26.83 -24.37 14.14
C LEU A 25 -25.32 -24.33 13.83
N GLY A 26 -24.70 -25.49 13.60
CA GLY A 26 -23.30 -25.57 13.18
C GLY A 26 -23.06 -24.91 11.82
N GLY A 27 -23.96 -25.14 10.85
CA GLY A 27 -23.93 -24.52 9.53
C GLY A 27 -24.19 -23.02 9.57
N ALA A 28 -25.15 -22.57 10.38
CA ALA A 28 -25.43 -21.16 10.60
C ALA A 28 -24.27 -20.47 11.33
N LEU A 29 -23.67 -21.11 12.33
CA LEU A 29 -22.49 -20.58 13.03
C LEU A 29 -21.28 -20.51 12.10
N ALA A 30 -21.09 -21.49 11.20
CA ALA A 30 -20.05 -21.45 10.17
C ALA A 30 -20.29 -20.33 9.14
N MET A 31 -21.54 -20.14 8.69
CA MET A 31 -21.92 -19.02 7.83
C MET A 31 -21.73 -17.68 8.54
N LEU A 32 -22.09 -17.59 9.83
CA LEU A 32 -21.91 -16.39 10.64
C LEU A 32 -20.42 -16.10 10.85
N ALA A 33 -19.61 -17.13 11.10
CA ALA A 33 -18.16 -17.00 11.16
C ALA A 33 -17.60 -16.48 9.83
N TYR A 34 -18.12 -16.93 8.69
CA TYR A 34 -17.72 -16.42 7.37
C TYR A 34 -18.12 -14.96 7.13
N VAL A 35 -19.23 -14.51 7.72
CA VAL A 35 -19.68 -13.11 7.64
C VAL A 35 -18.92 -12.21 8.62
N VAL A 36 -18.63 -12.71 9.83
CA VAL A 36 -17.93 -11.97 10.89
C VAL A 36 -16.42 -11.94 10.66
N PHE A 37 -15.85 -12.95 10.00
CA PHE A 37 -14.50 -12.93 9.43
C PHE A 37 -14.60 -12.67 7.92
N PRO A 38 -14.69 -11.41 7.47
CA PRO A 38 -14.48 -11.10 6.06
C PRO A 38 -13.02 -11.41 5.71
N ALA A 39 -12.75 -12.66 5.33
CA ALA A 39 -11.41 -13.19 5.05
C ALA A 39 -10.80 -12.65 3.74
N TRP A 40 -11.14 -11.43 3.32
CA TRP A 40 -10.83 -10.93 1.98
C TRP A 40 -10.49 -9.42 1.93
N GLU A 41 -9.93 -8.84 3.00
CA GLU A 41 -9.34 -7.48 2.94
C GLU A 41 -7.88 -7.44 2.44
N THR A 42 -7.35 -8.56 1.95
CA THR A 42 -5.98 -8.71 1.44
C THR A 42 -5.58 -7.80 0.25
N PRO A 43 -6.44 -7.11 -0.54
CA PRO A 43 -5.96 -6.21 -1.61
C PRO A 43 -5.51 -4.81 -1.17
N ARG A 44 -5.58 -4.44 0.13
CA ARG A 44 -5.40 -3.02 0.54
C ARG A 44 -3.98 -2.61 0.94
N LEU A 45 -3.00 -3.51 0.90
CA LEU A 45 -1.59 -3.16 1.22
C LEU A 45 -1.09 -1.97 0.37
N PRO A 46 -1.14 -2.00 -0.98
CA PRO A 46 -0.72 -0.86 -1.79
C PRO A 46 -1.52 0.42 -1.47
N GLY A 47 -2.81 0.29 -1.17
CA GLY A 47 -3.66 1.43 -0.76
C GLY A 47 -3.21 2.07 0.56
N ARG A 48 -2.91 1.27 1.58
CA ARG A 48 -2.42 1.77 2.87
C ARG A 48 -1.01 2.35 2.77
N LEU A 49 -0.16 1.79 1.91
CA LEU A 49 1.16 2.33 1.62
C LEU A 49 1.04 3.72 0.97
N ALA A 50 0.16 3.84 -0.02
CA ALA A 50 -0.15 5.10 -0.70
C ALA A 50 -0.71 6.16 0.26
N ASP A 51 -1.60 5.78 1.18
CA ASP A 51 -2.14 6.69 2.19
C ASP A 51 -1.02 7.21 3.11
N TRP A 52 -0.12 6.33 3.54
CA TRP A 52 1.03 6.72 4.34
C TRP A 52 2.00 7.61 3.58
N LEU A 53 2.29 7.31 2.31
CA LEU A 53 3.12 8.14 1.44
C LEU A 53 2.54 9.56 1.29
N ALA A 54 1.27 9.68 0.93
CA ALA A 54 0.62 10.99 0.79
C ALA A 54 0.56 11.77 2.11
N ALA A 55 0.33 11.09 3.24
CA ALA A 55 0.30 11.74 4.54
C ALA A 55 1.70 12.19 5.00
N ASN A 56 2.74 11.40 4.69
CA ASN A 56 4.12 11.74 5.02
C ASN A 56 4.64 12.88 4.13
N GLY A 57 4.29 12.90 2.84
CA GLY A 57 4.58 14.00 1.93
C GLY A 57 3.95 15.33 2.37
N ARG A 58 2.66 15.30 2.75
CA ARG A 58 1.99 16.47 3.36
C ARG A 58 2.67 16.96 4.64
N TYR A 59 3.14 16.05 5.48
CA TYR A 59 3.89 16.40 6.69
C TYR A 59 5.22 17.07 6.34
N ALA A 60 6.01 16.50 5.44
CA ALA A 60 7.28 17.07 5.01
C ALA A 60 7.10 18.45 4.35
N ALA A 61 6.09 18.60 3.48
CA ALA A 61 5.72 19.89 2.91
C ALA A 61 5.34 20.90 4.00
N ALA A 62 4.53 20.52 4.98
CA ALA A 62 4.16 21.42 6.08
C ALA A 62 5.36 21.86 6.94
N VAL A 63 6.36 20.99 7.14
CA VAL A 63 7.63 21.36 7.80
C VAL A 63 8.39 22.39 6.98
N LEU A 64 8.48 22.21 5.65
CA LEU A 64 9.11 23.15 4.74
C LEU A 64 8.40 24.51 4.69
N ARG A 65 7.07 24.54 4.61
CA ARG A 65 6.26 25.78 4.67
C ARG A 65 6.47 26.52 6.00
N ASN A 66 6.48 25.77 7.11
CA ASN A 66 6.77 26.33 8.43
C ASN A 66 8.21 26.85 8.56
N TYR A 67 9.17 26.22 7.87
CA TYR A 67 10.54 26.71 7.77
C TYR A 67 10.65 27.96 6.90
N ALA A 68 9.91 28.02 5.79
CA ALA A 68 9.89 29.16 4.88
C ALA A 68 9.28 30.40 5.54
N GLU A 69 8.18 30.24 6.28
CA GLU A 69 7.53 31.30 7.03
C GLU A 69 6.93 30.76 8.35
N PRO A 70 7.57 30.97 9.51
CA PRO A 70 7.09 30.43 10.78
C PRO A 70 5.88 31.21 11.31
N THR A 71 4.68 30.82 10.87
CA THR A 71 3.40 31.38 11.35
C THR A 71 2.69 30.42 12.30
N ARG A 72 1.77 30.95 13.13
CA ARG A 72 0.94 30.09 14.02
C ARG A 72 0.06 29.11 13.23
N GLU A 73 -0.36 29.51 12.04
CA GLU A 73 -1.15 28.69 11.12
C GLU A 73 -0.31 27.55 10.55
N HIS A 74 0.86 27.84 9.98
CA HIS A 74 1.79 26.82 9.48
C HIS A 74 2.21 25.83 10.57
N HIS A 75 2.45 26.29 11.80
CA HIS A 75 2.71 25.42 12.93
C HIS A 75 1.52 24.51 13.28
N ALA A 76 0.28 25.02 13.23
CA ALA A 76 -0.91 24.20 13.47
C ALA A 76 -1.09 23.15 12.37
N ASP A 77 -0.83 23.52 11.12
CA ASP A 77 -0.95 22.67 9.93
C ASP A 77 0.09 21.56 9.96
N MET A 78 1.34 21.89 10.28
CA MET A 78 2.42 20.93 10.51
C MET A 78 2.03 19.90 11.57
N ARG A 79 1.47 20.33 12.71
CA ARG A 79 1.02 19.39 13.76
C ARG A 79 -0.13 18.50 13.29
N ARG A 80 -1.09 19.04 12.54
CA ARG A 80 -2.19 18.25 11.96
C ARG A 80 -1.66 17.21 10.97
N ALA A 81 -0.73 17.61 10.09
CA ALA A 81 -0.11 16.70 9.13
C ALA A 81 0.73 15.61 9.81
N LEU A 82 1.44 15.94 10.90
CA LEU A 82 2.18 14.97 11.70
C LEU A 82 1.26 13.91 12.34
N LEU A 83 0.11 14.31 12.87
CA LEU A 83 -0.85 13.37 13.43
C LEU A 83 -1.43 12.45 12.35
N ALA A 84 -1.80 13.01 11.20
CA ALA A 84 -2.30 12.24 10.07
C ALA A 84 -1.25 11.24 9.53
N SER A 85 0.03 11.62 9.48
CA SER A 85 1.11 10.72 9.05
C SER A 85 1.35 9.58 10.05
N ARG A 86 1.23 9.83 11.35
CA ARG A 86 1.30 8.81 12.40
C ARG A 86 0.12 7.84 12.35
N GLU A 87 -1.09 8.35 12.12
CA GLU A 87 -2.29 7.53 11.95
C GLU A 87 -2.16 6.62 10.73
N ALA A 88 -1.76 7.17 9.57
CA ALA A 88 -1.57 6.40 8.35
C ALA A 88 -0.47 5.33 8.51
N ARG A 89 0.61 5.63 9.24
CA ARG A 89 1.66 4.67 9.59
C ARG A 89 1.13 3.54 10.47
N ALA A 90 0.31 3.85 11.48
CA ALA A 90 -0.27 2.84 12.35
C ALA A 90 -1.19 1.89 11.55
N ALA A 91 -2.03 2.45 10.67
CA ALA A 91 -2.88 1.68 9.79
C ALA A 91 -2.10 0.80 8.80
N TRP A 92 -0.98 1.28 8.26
CA TRP A 92 -0.06 0.47 7.47
C TRP A 92 0.53 -0.68 8.28
N GLN A 93 1.02 -0.41 9.49
CA GLN A 93 1.65 -1.43 10.34
C GLN A 93 0.67 -2.54 10.69
N GLU A 94 -0.57 -2.17 11.07
CA GLU A 94 -1.62 -3.13 11.35
C GLU A 94 -1.95 -4.01 10.13
N ALA A 95 -2.06 -3.39 8.94
CA ALA A 95 -2.31 -4.11 7.70
C ALA A 95 -1.12 -5.03 7.32
N TYR A 96 0.11 -4.57 7.53
CA TYR A 96 1.32 -5.34 7.27
C TYR A 96 1.45 -6.55 8.21
N ASP A 97 1.22 -6.37 9.51
CA ASP A 97 1.29 -7.46 10.49
C ASP A 97 0.21 -8.51 10.26
N ARG A 98 -0.99 -8.08 9.83
CA ARG A 98 -2.06 -8.99 9.40
C ARG A 98 -1.66 -9.78 8.15
N ALA A 99 -1.17 -9.09 7.12
CA ALA A 99 -0.77 -9.72 5.87
C ALA A 99 0.36 -10.76 6.04
N ARG A 100 1.26 -10.56 7.01
CA ARG A 100 2.32 -11.53 7.34
C ARG A 100 1.82 -12.83 7.96
N GLN A 101 0.64 -12.81 8.59
CA GLN A 101 0.03 -13.97 9.25
C GLN A 101 -0.88 -14.75 8.29
N GLU A 102 -1.24 -14.16 7.15
CA GLU A 102 -2.06 -14.81 6.14
C GLU A 102 -1.25 -15.83 5.33
N PRO A 103 -1.64 -17.12 5.27
CA PRO A 103 -0.92 -18.16 4.54
C PRO A 103 -1.08 -18.09 3.01
N VAL A 104 -1.72 -17.03 2.49
CA VAL A 104 -1.96 -16.83 1.06
C VAL A 104 -0.82 -16.05 0.40
N ARG A 105 -0.54 -16.38 -0.87
CA ARG A 105 0.45 -15.62 -1.65
C ARG A 105 -0.01 -14.16 -1.79
N PRO A 106 0.85 -13.17 -1.49
CA PRO A 106 0.49 -11.77 -1.65
C PRO A 106 0.17 -11.47 -3.13
N ARG A 107 -0.97 -10.81 -3.37
CA ARG A 107 -1.32 -10.23 -4.67
C ARG A 107 -0.96 -8.73 -4.60
N GLY A 108 0.13 -8.32 -5.24
CA GLY A 108 0.60 -6.93 -5.22
C GLY A 108 2.06 -6.84 -4.79
N LEU A 109 2.29 -6.31 -3.59
CA LEU A 109 3.62 -6.19 -2.98
C LEU A 109 4.03 -7.52 -2.33
N THR A 110 5.22 -8.01 -2.66
CA THR A 110 5.89 -9.07 -1.91
C THR A 110 6.28 -8.57 -0.50
N SER A 111 6.49 -9.49 0.44
CA SER A 111 6.91 -9.13 1.81
C SER A 111 8.21 -8.33 1.84
N ARG A 112 9.11 -8.57 0.87
CA ARG A 112 10.38 -7.86 0.74
C ARG A 112 10.15 -6.43 0.25
N GLU A 113 9.41 -6.23 -0.83
CA GLU A 113 9.08 -4.89 -1.35
C GLU A 113 8.34 -4.05 -0.31
N ALA A 114 7.39 -4.66 0.42
CA ALA A 114 6.68 -3.98 1.50
C ALA A 114 7.62 -3.55 2.65
N GLN A 115 8.62 -4.37 2.99
CA GLN A 115 9.61 -4.02 4.01
C GLN A 115 10.56 -2.90 3.53
N GLU A 116 11.09 -3.01 2.31
CA GLU A 116 11.98 -2.00 1.72
C GLU A 116 11.26 -0.65 1.57
N ALA A 117 10.01 -0.65 1.09
CA ALA A 117 9.17 0.53 1.03
C ALA A 117 8.91 1.14 2.42
N GLN A 118 8.68 0.29 3.43
CA GLN A 118 8.51 0.76 4.81
C GLN A 118 9.77 1.42 5.36
N GLU A 119 10.95 0.87 5.09
CA GLU A 119 12.23 1.42 5.53
C GLU A 119 12.52 2.77 4.85
N ALA A 120 12.24 2.89 3.55
CA ALA A 120 12.35 4.15 2.81
C ALA A 120 11.44 5.25 3.39
N LEU A 121 10.15 4.96 3.61
CA LEU A 121 9.19 5.91 4.20
C LEU A 121 9.53 6.29 5.66
N LYS A 122 10.10 5.36 6.43
CA LYS A 122 10.68 5.65 7.76
C LYS A 122 11.85 6.62 7.65
N GLY A 123 12.74 6.41 6.69
CA GLY A 123 13.87 7.29 6.38
C GLY A 123 13.40 8.70 6.04
N PHE A 124 12.44 8.81 5.12
CA PHE A 124 11.83 10.06 4.69
C PHE A 124 11.20 10.84 5.86
N GLY A 125 10.36 10.18 6.66
CA GLY A 125 9.72 10.84 7.81
C GLY A 125 10.72 11.28 8.88
N ARG A 126 11.81 10.55 9.06
CA ARG A 126 12.91 10.94 9.97
C ARG A 126 13.68 12.16 9.43
N ALA A 127 13.93 12.24 8.12
CA ALA A 127 14.55 13.41 7.51
C ALA A 127 13.68 14.67 7.72
N ALA A 128 12.36 14.56 7.53
CA ALA A 128 11.42 15.64 7.86
C ALA A 128 11.41 16.02 9.35
N MET A 129 11.56 15.05 10.26
CA MET A 129 11.64 15.32 11.70
C MET A 129 12.96 16.01 12.11
N LEU A 130 14.08 15.65 11.48
CA LEU A 130 15.36 16.33 11.72
C LEU A 130 15.28 17.80 11.29
N MET A 131 14.59 18.07 10.19
CA MET A 131 14.35 19.42 9.69
C MET A 131 13.54 20.29 10.66
N GLU A 132 12.54 19.71 11.33
CA GLU A 132 11.80 20.41 12.40
C GLU A 132 12.73 20.89 13.52
N SER A 133 13.77 20.12 13.87
CA SER A 133 14.72 20.50 14.92
C SER A 133 15.64 21.67 14.53
N HIS A 134 15.77 21.92 13.22
CA HIS A 134 16.56 23.01 12.66
C HIS A 134 15.73 24.25 12.31
N VAL A 135 14.43 24.28 12.66
CA VAL A 135 13.57 25.45 12.40
C VAL A 135 14.15 26.66 13.12
N PRO A 136 14.56 27.70 12.38
CA PRO A 136 15.16 28.87 12.99
C PRO A 136 14.12 29.65 13.80
N ARG A 137 14.60 30.37 14.82
CA ARG A 137 13.74 31.28 15.61
C ARG A 137 13.09 32.30 14.68
N ALA A 138 11.90 32.78 15.05
CA ALA A 138 10.94 33.58 14.27
C ALA A 138 11.46 34.85 13.53
N ASP A 139 12.76 35.16 13.61
CA ASP A 139 13.45 36.23 12.88
C ASP A 139 14.08 35.78 11.55
N SER A 140 13.89 34.54 11.13
CA SER A 140 14.39 34.07 9.83
C SER A 140 13.57 34.59 8.66
N ARG A 141 14.28 35.21 7.71
CA ARG A 141 13.72 35.77 6.48
C ARG A 141 13.17 34.66 5.58
N VAL A 142 12.06 34.96 4.91
CA VAL A 142 11.33 34.10 3.98
C VAL A 142 12.29 33.45 2.96
N VAL A 143 12.14 32.13 2.76
CA VAL A 143 12.91 31.33 1.77
C VAL A 143 11.93 30.80 0.71
N PRO A 144 11.67 31.55 -0.38
CA PRO A 144 10.71 31.15 -1.42
C PRO A 144 11.06 29.84 -2.14
N GLU A 145 12.33 29.44 -2.12
CA GLU A 145 12.79 28.15 -2.66
C GLU A 145 12.25 26.97 -1.83
N ALA A 146 12.18 27.13 -0.50
CA ALA A 146 11.65 26.08 0.39
C ALA A 146 10.14 25.88 0.20
N GLU A 147 9.39 26.96 -0.07
CA GLU A 147 7.96 26.87 -0.40
C GLU A 147 7.75 26.13 -1.72
N ARG A 148 8.52 26.48 -2.77
CA ARG A 148 8.46 25.79 -4.07
C ARG A 148 8.79 24.31 -3.97
N PHE A 149 9.78 23.95 -3.15
CA PHE A 149 10.10 22.55 -2.88
C PHE A 149 8.99 21.84 -2.09
N ALA A 150 8.34 22.53 -1.13
CA ALA A 150 7.19 21.98 -0.39
C ALA A 150 6.01 21.65 -1.32
N GLU A 151 5.69 22.54 -2.25
CA GLU A 151 4.62 22.33 -3.25
C GLU A 151 4.92 21.15 -4.17
N ALA A 152 6.16 21.07 -4.68
CA ALA A 152 6.60 19.96 -5.51
C ALA A 152 6.52 18.61 -4.76
N LEU A 153 6.97 18.60 -3.50
CA LEU A 153 6.94 17.42 -2.65
C LEU A 153 5.53 16.93 -2.36
N GLU A 154 4.61 17.84 -2.03
CA GLU A 154 3.21 17.52 -1.81
C GLU A 154 2.55 16.98 -3.08
N ALA A 155 2.83 17.59 -4.24
CA ALA A 155 2.25 17.19 -5.51
C ALA A 155 2.74 15.82 -5.99
N ASP A 156 4.06 15.57 -5.96
CA ASP A 156 4.61 14.29 -6.42
C ASP A 156 4.28 13.15 -5.45
N THR A 157 4.30 13.38 -4.14
CA THR A 157 3.88 12.34 -3.18
C THR A 157 2.39 12.00 -3.26
N ALA A 158 1.53 12.98 -3.57
CA ALA A 158 0.12 12.73 -3.84
C ALA A 158 -0.08 11.95 -5.15
N GLN A 159 0.65 12.30 -6.21
CA GLN A 159 0.59 11.57 -7.49
C GLN A 159 1.15 10.15 -7.35
N ALA A 160 2.28 10.00 -6.68
CA ALA A 160 2.89 8.71 -6.38
C ALA A 160 1.96 7.80 -5.57
N ALA A 161 1.15 8.35 -4.66
CA ALA A 161 0.13 7.58 -3.96
C ALA A 161 -0.93 7.01 -4.93
N VAL A 162 -1.33 7.75 -5.97
CA VAL A 162 -2.19 7.23 -7.04
C VAL A 162 -1.46 6.16 -7.84
N ASP A 163 -0.21 6.40 -8.21
CA ASP A 163 0.58 5.44 -9.00
C ASP A 163 0.80 4.12 -8.25
N VAL A 164 1.10 4.16 -6.95
CA VAL A 164 1.21 2.96 -6.11
C VAL A 164 -0.11 2.18 -6.05
N ARG A 165 -1.26 2.86 -5.98
CA ARG A 165 -2.59 2.19 -6.02
C ARG A 165 -2.86 1.54 -7.36
N GLU A 166 -2.43 2.19 -8.44
CA GLU A 166 -2.62 1.73 -9.82
C GLU A 166 -1.49 0.81 -10.31
N HIS A 167 -0.56 0.43 -9.42
CA HIS A 167 0.60 -0.42 -9.72
C HIS A 167 1.50 0.15 -10.82
N ARG A 168 1.60 1.48 -10.90
CA ARG A 168 2.56 2.21 -11.72
C ARG A 168 3.79 2.61 -10.90
N ASN A 169 4.88 2.89 -11.60
CA ASN A 169 6.09 3.41 -10.98
C ASN A 169 5.88 4.88 -10.59
N PRO A 170 6.16 5.27 -9.34
CA PRO A 170 6.20 6.68 -8.93
C PRO A 170 7.23 7.47 -9.72
N ASP A 171 6.91 8.73 -9.99
CA ASP A 171 7.81 9.71 -10.60
C ASP A 171 7.98 10.92 -9.67
N TRP A 172 9.18 11.50 -9.64
CA TRP A 172 9.60 12.57 -8.74
C TRP A 172 10.12 13.80 -9.50
N GLY A 173 9.73 13.95 -10.77
CA GLY A 173 10.23 15.00 -11.65
C GLY A 173 10.08 16.42 -11.09
N ARG A 174 8.96 16.75 -10.42
CA ARG A 174 8.78 18.10 -9.85
C ARG A 174 9.70 18.33 -8.67
N VAL A 175 9.90 17.33 -7.82
CA VAL A 175 10.84 17.38 -6.69
C VAL A 175 12.27 17.58 -7.20
N GLU A 176 12.66 16.86 -8.25
CA GLU A 176 13.98 16.99 -8.88
C GLU A 176 14.19 18.37 -9.51
N GLU A 177 13.22 18.85 -10.28
CA GLU A 177 13.25 20.20 -10.88
C GLU A 177 13.34 21.29 -9.80
N ALA A 178 12.56 21.18 -8.73
CA ALA A 178 12.57 22.14 -7.63
C ALA A 178 13.92 22.16 -6.89
N LEU A 179 14.53 20.98 -6.70
CA LEU A 179 15.85 20.88 -6.07
C LEU A 179 16.94 21.49 -6.97
N HIS A 180 16.93 21.21 -8.28
CA HIS A 180 17.87 21.81 -9.23
C HIS A 180 17.70 23.33 -9.35
N ALA A 181 16.46 23.84 -9.33
CA ALA A 181 16.20 25.27 -9.31
C ALA A 181 16.74 25.94 -8.04
N TRP A 182 16.70 25.24 -6.90
CA TRP A 182 17.29 25.69 -5.64
C TRP A 182 18.82 25.72 -5.69
N GLU A 183 19.47 24.76 -6.37
CA GLU A 183 20.92 24.75 -6.61
C GLU A 183 21.39 25.95 -7.44
N GLY A 184 20.62 26.33 -8.47
CA GLY A 184 20.94 27.47 -9.34
C GLY A 184 20.69 28.85 -8.70
N ALA A 185 19.85 28.92 -7.67
CA ALA A 185 19.54 30.15 -6.95
C ALA A 185 20.68 30.50 -5.96
N ALA A 186 21.65 31.27 -6.44
CA ALA A 186 22.84 31.68 -5.70
C ALA A 186 22.54 32.19 -4.26
N GLY A 187 23.16 31.51 -3.28
CA GLY A 187 23.26 31.94 -1.90
C GLY A 187 22.88 30.82 -0.94
N ASP A 188 23.87 29.99 -0.57
CA ASP A 188 23.83 28.94 0.45
C ASP A 188 23.47 29.54 1.82
N ARG A 189 22.20 29.89 2.00
CA ARG A 189 21.67 30.55 3.20
C ARG A 189 21.24 29.53 4.26
N SER A 190 21.20 28.23 3.93
CA SER A 190 21.01 27.13 4.89
C SER A 190 21.45 25.78 4.28
N PRO A 191 22.75 25.42 4.41
CA PRO A 191 23.27 24.16 3.86
C PRO A 191 22.63 22.92 4.52
N VAL A 192 22.13 23.06 5.76
CA VAL A 192 21.47 22.00 6.51
C VAL A 192 20.13 21.63 5.87
N VAL A 193 19.30 22.63 5.55
CA VAL A 193 18.00 22.41 4.92
C VAL A 193 18.13 21.83 3.52
N ARG A 194 19.14 22.27 2.75
CA ARG A 194 19.46 21.65 1.46
C ARG A 194 19.80 20.17 1.62
N ARG A 195 20.68 19.86 2.58
CA ARG A 195 21.11 18.48 2.83
C ARG A 195 19.93 17.59 3.25
N GLU A 196 18.99 18.13 4.01
CA GLU A 196 17.77 17.42 4.41
C GLU A 196 16.83 17.20 3.22
N ALA A 197 16.68 18.16 2.31
CA ALA A 197 15.92 18.02 1.07
C ALA A 197 16.52 16.94 0.13
N GLU A 198 17.84 16.88 0.01
CA GLU A 198 18.54 15.82 -0.73
C GLU A 198 18.27 14.43 -0.11
N LEU A 199 18.31 14.31 1.22
CA LEU A 199 18.00 13.07 1.92
C LEU A 199 16.53 12.65 1.73
N GLN A 200 15.62 13.61 1.66
CA GLN A 200 14.21 13.36 1.34
C GLN A 200 14.06 12.83 -0.09
N LYS A 201 14.71 13.45 -1.10
CA LYS A 201 14.73 12.93 -2.48
C LYS A 201 15.24 11.51 -2.54
N GLN A 202 16.39 11.23 -1.93
CA GLN A 202 16.98 9.89 -1.92
C GLN A 202 16.02 8.85 -1.33
N ALA A 203 15.34 9.17 -0.23
CA ALA A 203 14.37 8.27 0.38
C ALA A 203 13.14 8.02 -0.51
N LEU A 204 12.74 8.99 -1.34
CA LEU A 204 11.67 8.80 -2.33
C LEU A 204 12.12 7.94 -3.52
N GLU A 205 13.38 8.09 -3.96
CA GLU A 205 13.98 7.22 -4.98
C GLU A 205 14.13 5.77 -4.49
N ASP A 206 14.55 5.59 -3.25
CA ASP A 206 14.63 4.27 -2.60
C ASP A 206 13.23 3.63 -2.51
N LEU A 207 12.20 4.43 -2.19
CA LEU A 207 10.81 3.98 -2.19
C LEU A 207 10.35 3.57 -3.59
N ALA A 208 10.60 4.41 -4.61
CA ALA A 208 10.26 4.12 -6.00
C ALA A 208 10.95 2.84 -6.48
N THR A 209 12.21 2.64 -6.11
CA THR A 209 12.94 1.40 -6.39
C THR A 209 12.29 0.20 -5.72
N ALA A 210 11.91 0.30 -4.45
CA ALA A 210 11.29 -0.77 -3.68
C ALA A 210 9.89 -1.16 -4.19
N VAL A 211 9.12 -0.21 -4.71
CA VAL A 211 7.78 -0.49 -5.28
C VAL A 211 7.80 -0.73 -6.79
N SER A 212 8.94 -0.48 -7.45
CA SER A 212 9.10 -0.77 -8.87
C SER A 212 9.25 -2.27 -9.08
N ARG A 213 8.37 -2.85 -9.90
CA ARG A 213 8.61 -4.20 -10.40
C ARG A 213 9.89 -4.19 -11.22
N THR A 214 10.82 -5.09 -10.89
CA THR A 214 11.99 -5.33 -11.74
C THR A 214 11.52 -5.68 -13.17
N PRO A 215 12.15 -5.14 -14.24
CA PRO A 215 11.72 -5.36 -15.62
C PRO A 215 11.52 -6.85 -15.99
N LEU A 216 12.29 -7.74 -15.37
CA LEU A 216 12.21 -9.19 -15.53
C LEU A 216 10.84 -9.78 -15.14
N GLU A 217 10.12 -9.23 -14.16
CA GLU A 217 8.82 -9.77 -13.75
C GLU A 217 7.67 -9.33 -14.67
N ARG A 218 7.80 -8.18 -15.35
CA ARG A 218 6.86 -7.74 -16.40
C ARG A 218 6.88 -8.70 -17.58
N ASP A 219 8.08 -9.07 -18.04
CA ASP A 219 8.26 -9.95 -19.20
C ASP A 219 7.80 -11.38 -18.92
N VAL A 220 8.00 -11.88 -17.70
CA VAL A 220 7.52 -13.23 -17.32
C VAL A 220 6.01 -13.25 -17.11
N GLY A 221 5.43 -12.16 -16.62
CA GLY A 221 3.98 -12.00 -16.49
C GLY A 221 3.29 -11.96 -17.85
N SER A 222 3.76 -11.12 -18.77
CA SER A 222 3.24 -11.02 -20.14
C SER A 222 3.47 -12.30 -20.92
N ALA A 223 4.64 -12.94 -20.82
CA ALA A 223 4.93 -14.20 -21.49
C ALA A 223 4.05 -15.36 -20.99
N ARG A 224 3.72 -15.41 -19.69
CA ARG A 224 2.77 -16.40 -19.15
C ARG A 224 1.33 -16.15 -19.62
N GLU A 225 0.92 -14.89 -19.66
CA GLU A 225 -0.41 -14.51 -20.15
C GLU A 225 -0.55 -14.91 -21.63
N GLU A 226 0.45 -14.61 -22.45
CA GLU A 226 0.52 -15.06 -23.84
C GLU A 226 0.50 -16.58 -23.98
N GLN A 227 1.24 -17.31 -23.13
CA GLN A 227 1.21 -18.78 -23.13
C GLN A 227 -0.16 -19.35 -22.79
N ARG A 228 -0.88 -18.73 -21.84
CA ARG A 228 -2.26 -19.14 -21.48
C ARG A 228 -3.23 -18.88 -22.63
N VAL A 229 -3.13 -17.73 -23.27
CA VAL A 229 -3.96 -17.40 -24.45
C VAL A 229 -3.68 -18.36 -25.60
N ARG A 230 -2.41 -18.71 -25.86
CA ARG A 230 -2.04 -19.69 -26.89
C ARG A 230 -2.53 -21.11 -26.53
N ALA A 231 -2.45 -21.51 -25.27
CA ALA A 231 -2.95 -22.81 -24.82
C ALA A 231 -4.49 -22.91 -24.91
N ALA A 232 -5.21 -21.83 -24.61
CA ALA A 232 -6.66 -21.76 -24.78
C ALA A 232 -7.06 -21.85 -26.26
N ALA A 233 -6.36 -21.11 -27.15
CA ALA A 233 -6.60 -21.18 -28.59
C ALA A 233 -6.30 -22.56 -29.20
N ALA A 234 -5.28 -23.26 -28.69
CA ALA A 234 -4.96 -24.62 -29.13
C ALA A 234 -6.02 -25.64 -28.67
N ALA A 235 -6.60 -25.46 -27.49
CA ALA A 235 -7.68 -26.31 -26.98
C ALA A 235 -9.01 -26.12 -27.74
N GLU A 236 -9.28 -24.91 -28.26
CA GLU A 236 -10.45 -24.65 -29.12
C GLU A 236 -10.26 -25.17 -30.55
N GLY A 237 -9.02 -25.24 -31.05
CA GLY A 237 -8.71 -25.71 -32.40
C GLY A 237 -8.79 -27.23 -32.62
N ASP A 238 -8.69 -28.04 -31.56
CA ASP A 238 -8.68 -29.51 -31.64
C ASP A 238 -10.10 -30.14 -31.65
N GLY A 239 -11.15 -29.32 -31.50
CA GLY A 239 -12.55 -29.76 -31.47
C GLY A 239 -13.20 -29.98 -32.85
N SER A 240 -12.53 -29.65 -33.95
CA SER A 240 -13.11 -29.71 -35.31
C SER A 240 -12.41 -30.73 -36.21
N GLY A 241 -12.30 -31.98 -35.74
CA GLY A 241 -11.84 -33.10 -36.57
C GLY A 241 -12.85 -33.42 -37.70
N PRO A 242 -12.43 -33.49 -38.98
CA PRO A 242 -13.34 -33.89 -40.03
C PRO A 242 -13.50 -35.42 -40.01
N ALA A 243 -14.72 -35.86 -39.69
CA ALA A 243 -15.17 -37.24 -39.92
C ALA A 243 -15.10 -37.57 -41.42
N ARG A 244 -13.97 -38.13 -41.88
CA ARG A 244 -13.87 -38.71 -43.22
C ARG A 244 -14.48 -40.11 -43.22
N ARG A 245 -15.67 -40.20 -43.82
CA ARG A 245 -16.39 -41.42 -44.16
C ARG A 245 -15.52 -42.34 -45.02
N CYS A 246 -15.38 -43.60 -44.61
CA CYS A 246 -14.97 -44.70 -45.48
C CYS A 246 -16.06 -44.95 -46.54
N ARG A 247 -15.63 -45.25 -47.77
CA ARG A 247 -16.45 -45.76 -48.86
C ARG A 247 -15.86 -47.09 -49.33
#